data_AF-J9E070-F1
#
_entry.id   AF-J9E070-F1
#
_cell.length_a   1.000
_cell.length_b   1.000
_cell.length_c   1.000
_cell.angle_alpha   90.00
_cell.angle_beta   90.00
_cell.angle_gamma   90.00
#
_symmetry.space_group_name_H-M   'P 1'
#
loop_
_entity.id
_entity.type
_entity.pdbx_description
1 polymer ?
#
loop_
_entity_poly.entity_id
_entity_poly.type
_entity_poly.pdbx_seq_one_letter_code
_entity_poly.pdbx_strand_id
1 'polypeptide(L)'
;WLLANKISELVPEDERRRSKISSLESCHDKDLNDDERSLFMCFSKATFASVYKVLFCSLNDTIKNVLSLQAIERGKLQHDECFAFWKVAASSFCLLTLLIRVKELRNASVLLTAAREGRSFLQSFVVKSSFMYLLSDESRFARYGAEASAILKTVQIGNRSLQNISAHAKSTKCTSLLKLLPQLRATSEQFIRTVHQLMI
;
A
#
# COMPACT_ATOMS: atom_id res chain seq x y z
N TRP A 1 5.29 3.27 13.06
CA TRP A 1 3.86 2.90 13.16
C TRP A 1 2.98 3.99 13.79
N LEU A 2 3.47 4.76 14.79
CA LEU A 2 2.74 5.92 15.33
C LEU A 2 2.27 6.90 14.23
N LEU A 3 3.15 7.25 13.30
CA LEU A 3 2.79 8.09 12.14
C LEU A 3 1.67 7.46 11.31
N ALA A 4 1.68 6.15 11.10
CA ALA A 4 0.62 5.46 10.35
C ALA A 4 -0.73 5.53 11.09
N ASN A 5 -0.73 5.40 12.42
CA ASN A 5 -1.93 5.55 13.24
C ASN A 5 -2.49 6.97 13.17
N LYS A 6 -1.66 8.00 13.40
CA LYS A 6 -2.09 9.41 13.27
C LYS A 6 -2.55 9.75 11.85
N ILE A 7 -1.89 9.21 10.83
CA ILE A 7 -2.30 9.37 9.44
C ILE A 7 -3.64 8.66 9.16
N SER A 8 -3.89 7.51 9.78
CA SER A 8 -5.16 6.79 9.62
C SER A 8 -6.36 7.55 10.18
N GLU A 9 -6.16 8.41 11.18
CA GLU A 9 -7.19 9.30 11.72
C GLU A 9 -7.67 10.32 10.68
N LEU A 10 -6.85 10.63 9.67
CA LEU A 10 -7.22 11.53 8.57
C LEU A 10 -8.12 10.85 7.53
N VAL A 11 -8.18 9.51 7.53
CA VAL A 11 -9.02 8.75 6.59
C VAL A 11 -10.49 8.80 7.05
N PRO A 12 -11.45 9.09 6.16
CA PRO A 12 -12.88 9.07 6.50
C PRO A 12 -13.30 7.78 7.20
N GLU A 13 -14.12 7.89 8.25
CA GLU A 13 -14.40 6.78 9.17
C GLU A 13 -15.06 5.57 8.48
N ASP A 14 -15.96 5.81 7.54
CA ASP A 14 -16.63 4.80 6.74
C ASP A 14 -15.64 3.95 5.92
N GLU A 15 -14.60 4.60 5.38
CA GLU A 15 -13.53 3.95 4.63
C GLU A 15 -12.51 3.27 5.54
N ARG A 16 -12.22 3.87 6.70
CA ARG A 16 -11.36 3.28 7.73
C ARG A 16 -11.93 1.95 8.25
N ARG A 17 -13.25 1.88 8.48
CA ARG A 17 -13.96 0.65 8.89
C ARG A 17 -13.91 -0.43 7.79
N ARG A 18 -14.17 -0.05 6.54
CA ARG A 18 -14.15 -0.97 5.38
C ARG A 18 -12.75 -1.53 5.09
N SER A 19 -11.72 -0.75 5.32
CA SER A 19 -10.32 -1.11 5.04
C SER A 19 -9.64 -1.91 6.15
N LYS A 20 -10.32 -2.14 7.29
CA LYS A 20 -9.74 -2.81 8.47
C LYS A 20 -8.45 -2.15 8.98
N ILE A 21 -8.18 -0.90 8.59
CA ILE A 21 -7.01 -0.14 9.04
C ILE A 21 -7.11 0.10 10.56
N SER A 22 -8.32 0.24 11.10
CA SER A 22 -8.54 0.34 12.56
C SER A 22 -8.32 -0.97 13.32
N SER A 23 -8.18 -2.11 12.63
CA SER A 23 -7.81 -3.40 13.25
C SER A 23 -6.33 -3.74 13.11
N LEU A 24 -5.53 -2.80 12.58
CA LEU A 24 -4.08 -2.88 12.74
C LEU A 24 -3.77 -2.74 14.23
N GLU A 25 -2.90 -3.61 14.76
CA GLU A 25 -2.51 -3.59 16.17
C GLU A 25 -2.05 -2.18 16.59
N SER A 26 -2.52 -1.73 17.76
CA SER A 26 -2.06 -0.47 18.32
C SER A 26 -0.56 -0.58 18.62
N CYS A 27 0.23 0.22 17.92
CA CYS A 27 1.65 0.33 18.21
C CYS A 27 1.83 1.17 19.48
N HIS A 28 2.07 0.49 20.59
CA HIS A 28 2.60 1.12 21.80
C HIS A 28 4.12 1.13 21.70
N ASP A 29 4.66 2.28 21.29
CA ASP A 29 6.08 2.53 21.40
C ASP A 29 6.39 2.93 22.85
N LYS A 30 7.16 2.10 23.55
CA LYS A 30 7.44 2.29 24.98
C LYS A 30 8.34 3.50 25.25
N ASP A 31 8.97 4.04 24.21
CA ASP A 31 9.92 5.16 24.30
C ASP A 31 9.26 6.53 24.02
N LEU A 32 7.94 6.56 23.79
CA LEU A 32 7.20 7.78 23.45
C LEU A 32 6.28 8.22 24.59
N ASN A 33 6.61 9.36 25.21
CA ASN A 33 5.77 10.03 26.22
C ASN A 33 4.67 10.88 25.55
N ASP A 34 3.62 11.25 26.30
CA ASP A 34 2.41 11.96 25.84
C ASP A 34 2.60 13.31 25.12
N ASP A 35 3.82 13.82 24.97
CA ASP A 35 4.12 15.07 24.24
C ASP A 35 4.23 14.86 22.71
N GLU A 36 3.36 14.00 22.17
CA GLU A 36 3.35 13.46 20.80
C GLU A 36 3.27 14.54 19.71
N ARG A 37 2.77 15.75 20.04
CA ARG A 37 2.59 16.84 19.07
C ARG A 37 3.92 17.40 18.57
N SER A 38 4.96 17.37 19.40
CA SER A 38 6.29 17.90 19.07
C SER A 38 7.02 17.04 18.02
N LEU A 39 6.77 15.72 18.03
CA LEU A 39 7.42 14.74 17.14
C LEU A 39 6.95 14.84 15.68
N PHE A 40 5.78 15.44 15.44
CA PHE A 40 5.17 15.56 14.12
C PHE A 40 5.00 16.99 13.64
N MET A 41 5.70 17.98 14.22
CA MET A 41 5.58 19.38 13.80
C MET A 41 5.85 19.60 12.30
N CYS A 42 6.69 18.73 11.70
CA CYS A 42 6.97 18.74 10.27
C CYS A 42 5.88 18.07 9.41
N PHE A 43 4.78 17.58 9.99
CA PHE A 43 3.66 16.95 9.29
C PHE A 43 2.50 17.94 9.18
N SER A 44 2.59 18.83 8.20
CA SER A 44 1.57 19.84 7.88
C SER A 44 1.01 19.58 6.48
N LYS A 45 -0.07 20.27 6.11
CA LYS A 45 -0.59 20.24 4.73
C LYS A 45 0.47 20.63 3.70
N ALA A 46 1.37 21.56 4.06
CA ALA A 46 2.43 22.05 3.16
C ALA A 46 3.53 21.01 2.92
N THR A 47 3.89 20.24 3.95
CA THR A 47 4.95 19.22 3.88
C THR A 47 4.43 17.82 3.53
N PHE A 48 3.11 17.61 3.61
CA PHE A 48 2.46 16.32 3.38
C PHE A 48 2.89 15.67 2.07
N ALA A 49 2.92 16.42 0.96
CA ALA A 49 3.27 15.86 -0.34
C ALA A 49 4.69 15.25 -0.35
N SER A 50 5.65 15.90 0.32
CA SER A 50 7.02 15.41 0.43
C SER A 50 7.10 14.17 1.32
N VAL A 51 6.44 14.20 2.49
CA VAL A 51 6.40 13.05 3.40
C VAL A 51 5.71 11.87 2.75
N TYR A 52 4.57 12.08 2.10
CA TYR A 52 3.83 11.07 1.35
C TYR A 52 4.69 10.40 0.28
N LYS A 53 5.45 11.19 -0.49
CA LYS A 53 6.38 10.68 -1.49
C LYS A 53 7.44 9.79 -0.86
N VAL A 54 8.11 10.25 0.19
CA VAL A 54 9.13 9.45 0.88
C VAL A 54 8.54 8.15 1.40
N LEU A 55 7.41 8.19 2.10
CA LEU A 55 6.77 6.99 2.66
C LEU A 55 6.41 5.96 1.58
N PHE A 56 5.85 6.40 0.45
CA PHE A 56 5.45 5.48 -0.62
C PHE A 56 6.67 4.92 -1.36
N CYS A 57 7.67 5.74 -1.67
CA CYS A 57 8.92 5.26 -2.26
C CYS A 57 9.63 4.26 -1.33
N SER A 58 9.76 4.58 -0.04
CA SER A 58 10.38 3.68 0.94
C SER A 58 9.64 2.36 1.10
N LEU A 59 8.31 2.34 0.99
CA LEU A 59 7.54 1.10 0.94
C LEU A 59 7.96 0.22 -0.25
N ASN A 60 8.03 0.80 -1.45
CA ASN A 60 8.44 0.07 -2.66
C ASN A 60 9.90 -0.38 -2.60
N ASP A 61 10.80 0.46 -2.09
CA ASP A 61 12.21 0.11 -1.89
C ASP A 61 12.37 -1.03 -0.89
N THR A 62 11.60 -1.03 0.19
CA THR A 62 11.58 -2.12 1.18
C THR A 62 11.12 -3.43 0.54
N ILE A 63 10.07 -3.39 -0.27
CA ILE A 63 9.60 -4.58 -1.00
C ILE A 63 10.69 -5.12 -1.92
N LYS A 64 11.37 -4.24 -2.65
CA LYS A 64 12.41 -4.63 -3.61
C LYS A 64 13.64 -5.23 -2.91
N ASN A 65 14.07 -4.65 -1.80
CA ASN A 65 15.35 -4.97 -1.16
C ASN A 65 15.21 -6.04 -0.06
N VAL A 66 14.14 -5.99 0.73
CA VAL A 66 13.92 -6.89 1.87
C VAL A 66 13.03 -8.07 1.46
N LEU A 67 11.89 -7.79 0.82
CA LEU A 67 10.94 -8.81 0.37
C LEU A 67 11.27 -9.36 -1.03
N SER A 68 12.54 -9.42 -1.39
CA SER A 68 12.94 -9.93 -2.71
C SER A 68 12.67 -11.44 -2.83
N LEU A 69 12.36 -11.91 -4.05
CA LEU A 69 12.24 -13.36 -4.31
C LEU A 69 13.55 -14.10 -3.97
N GLN A 70 14.69 -13.48 -4.23
CA GLN A 70 16.00 -14.07 -3.92
C GLN A 70 16.23 -14.24 -2.41
N ALA A 71 15.67 -13.36 -1.56
CA ALA A 71 15.81 -13.46 -0.11
C ALA A 71 15.13 -14.73 0.43
N ILE A 72 13.93 -15.02 -0.05
CA ILE A 72 13.18 -16.23 0.35
C ILE A 72 13.79 -17.50 -0.27
N GLU A 73 14.15 -17.47 -1.56
CA GLU A 73 14.76 -18.64 -2.24
C GLU A 73 16.11 -19.04 -1.63
N ARG A 74 16.88 -18.09 -1.09
CA ARG A 74 18.16 -18.33 -0.42
C ARG A 74 18.02 -18.60 1.08
N GLY A 75 16.81 -18.69 1.61
CA GLY A 75 16.54 -18.90 3.04
C GLY A 75 16.97 -17.75 3.96
N LYS A 76 17.28 -16.57 3.41
CA LYS A 76 17.62 -15.37 4.19
C LYS A 76 16.40 -14.73 4.86
N LEU A 77 15.21 -15.01 4.32
CA LEU A 77 13.93 -14.56 4.84
C LEU A 77 13.02 -15.78 4.99
N GLN A 78 12.58 -16.05 6.21
CA GLN A 78 11.70 -17.19 6.48
C GLN A 78 10.30 -16.95 5.93
N HIS A 79 9.56 -18.02 5.64
CA HIS A 79 8.22 -17.92 5.03
C HIS A 79 7.24 -17.12 5.89
N ASP A 80 7.16 -17.42 7.20
CA ASP A 80 6.28 -16.71 8.14
C ASP A 80 6.62 -15.22 8.25
N GLU A 81 7.92 -14.92 8.30
CA GLU A 81 8.42 -13.55 8.39
C GLU A 81 8.13 -12.76 7.11
N CYS A 82 8.37 -13.37 5.94
CA CYS A 82 8.03 -12.82 4.64
C CYS A 82 6.54 -12.48 4.58
N PHE A 83 5.69 -13.41 5.04
CA PHE A 83 4.25 -13.24 5.04
C PHE A 83 3.80 -12.10 5.97
N ALA A 84 4.36 -12.04 7.18
CA ALA A 84 4.11 -10.94 8.12
C ALA A 84 4.51 -9.57 7.55
N PHE A 85 5.66 -9.48 6.87
CA PHE A 85 6.07 -8.25 6.20
C PHE A 85 5.16 -7.87 5.04
N TRP A 86 4.65 -8.83 4.26
CA TRP A 86 3.66 -8.57 3.22
C TRP A 86 2.34 -8.04 3.76
N LYS A 87 1.92 -8.51 4.94
CA LYS A 87 0.74 -7.97 5.64
C LYS A 87 0.94 -6.49 5.96
N VAL A 88 2.09 -6.12 6.54
CA VAL A 88 2.43 -4.72 6.84
C VAL A 88 2.52 -3.87 5.56
N ALA A 89 3.15 -4.40 4.52
CA ALA A 89 3.30 -3.71 3.24
C ALA A 89 1.93 -3.43 2.57
N ALA A 90 1.03 -4.41 2.55
CA ALA A 90 -0.32 -4.28 2.01
C ALA A 90 -1.16 -3.27 2.79
N SER A 91 -1.09 -3.30 4.12
CA SER A 91 -1.77 -2.31 4.96
C SER A 91 -1.23 -0.90 4.76
N SER A 92 0.09 -0.76 4.64
CA SER A 92 0.74 0.53 4.37
C SER A 92 0.33 1.10 3.00
N PHE A 93 0.32 0.26 1.96
CA PHE A 93 -0.18 0.64 0.64
C PHE A 93 -1.65 1.07 0.70
N CYS A 94 -2.50 0.30 1.36
CA CYS A 94 -3.93 0.61 1.50
C CYS A 94 -4.14 1.96 2.21
N LEU A 95 -3.41 2.21 3.30
CA LEU A 95 -3.43 3.49 4.00
C LEU A 95 -3.01 4.64 3.08
N LEU A 96 -1.83 4.55 2.44
CA LEU A 96 -1.31 5.59 1.56
C LEU A 96 -2.28 5.90 0.42
N THR A 97 -2.84 4.87 -0.20
CA THR A 97 -3.81 5.06 -1.30
C THR A 97 -5.15 5.61 -0.84
N LEU A 98 -5.59 5.35 0.41
CA LEU A 98 -6.79 5.97 0.96
C LEU A 98 -6.60 7.44 1.30
N LEU A 99 -5.39 7.87 1.69
CA LEU A 99 -5.11 9.29 1.99
C LEU A 99 -5.35 10.21 0.80
N ILE A 100 -5.22 9.71 -0.43
CA ILE A 100 -5.51 10.52 -1.61
C ILE A 100 -6.99 10.91 -1.70
N ARG A 101 -7.87 10.30 -0.89
CA ARG A 101 -9.30 10.66 -0.81
C ARG A 101 -9.55 11.85 0.11
N VAL A 102 -8.61 12.18 1.00
CA VAL A 102 -8.68 13.33 1.91
C VAL A 102 -8.48 14.60 1.10
N LYS A 103 -9.55 15.39 0.94
CA LYS A 103 -9.57 16.53 -0.01
C LYS A 103 -8.49 17.56 0.32
N GLU A 104 -8.24 17.79 1.60
CA GLU A 104 -7.31 18.78 2.13
C GLU A 104 -5.84 18.40 1.91
N LEU A 105 -5.56 17.11 1.74
CA LEU A 105 -4.21 16.57 1.48
C LEU A 105 -3.99 16.28 -0.02
N ARG A 106 -5.08 16.09 -0.77
CA ARG A 106 -5.05 15.74 -2.18
C ARG A 106 -4.63 16.94 -3.04
N ASN A 107 -3.41 16.88 -3.56
CA ASN A 107 -2.91 17.78 -4.59
C ASN A 107 -2.24 16.99 -5.74
N ALA A 108 -1.84 17.69 -6.80
CA ALA A 108 -1.25 17.07 -7.99
C ALA A 108 0.02 16.24 -7.69
N SER A 109 0.88 16.70 -6.77
CA SER A 109 2.11 15.98 -6.39
C SER A 109 1.81 14.66 -5.69
N VAL A 110 0.86 14.66 -4.76
CA VAL A 110 0.38 13.45 -4.06
C VAL A 110 -0.20 12.45 -5.05
N LEU A 111 -1.03 12.92 -5.99
CA LEU A 111 -1.66 12.05 -6.99
C LEU A 111 -0.66 11.49 -8.01
N LEU A 112 0.33 12.29 -8.44
CA LEU A 112 1.39 11.81 -9.33
C LEU A 112 2.23 10.73 -8.66
N THR A 113 2.56 10.94 -7.39
CA THR A 113 3.25 9.95 -6.57
C THR A 113 2.41 8.68 -6.44
N ALA A 114 1.13 8.80 -6.04
CA ALA A 114 0.23 7.67 -5.88
C ALA A 114 0.08 6.86 -7.18
N ALA A 115 0.00 7.53 -8.34
CA ALA A 115 -0.11 6.85 -9.63
C ALA A 115 1.16 6.06 -9.99
N ARG A 116 2.36 6.62 -9.73
CA ARG A 116 3.64 5.96 -10.03
C ARG A 116 3.95 4.84 -9.05
N GLU A 117 3.98 5.19 -7.77
CA GLU A 117 4.37 4.27 -6.69
C GLU A 117 3.30 3.21 -6.47
N GLY A 118 2.03 3.56 -6.62
CA GLY A 118 0.93 2.60 -6.52
C GLY A 118 0.95 1.58 -7.66
N ARG A 119 1.28 2.00 -8.90
CA ARG A 119 1.53 1.06 -10.00
C ARG A 119 2.71 0.13 -9.68
N SER A 120 3.82 0.68 -9.19
CA SER A 120 5.01 -0.11 -8.83
C SER A 120 4.68 -1.16 -7.78
N PHE A 121 3.92 -0.80 -6.74
CA PHE A 121 3.48 -1.73 -5.71
C PHE A 121 2.62 -2.86 -6.30
N LEU A 122 1.62 -2.53 -7.11
CA LEU A 122 0.74 -3.52 -7.74
C LEU A 122 1.51 -4.47 -8.67
N GLN A 123 2.57 -3.99 -9.32
CA GLN A 123 3.42 -4.81 -10.17
C GLN A 123 4.04 -5.99 -9.39
N SER A 124 4.34 -5.82 -8.09
CA SER A 124 4.87 -6.91 -7.24
C SER A 124 3.88 -8.05 -7.01
N PHE A 125 2.60 -7.88 -7.33
CA PHE A 125 1.60 -8.96 -7.30
C PHE A 125 1.31 -9.54 -8.70
N VAL A 126 1.82 -8.90 -9.75
CA VAL A 126 1.62 -9.32 -11.15
C VAL A 126 2.78 -10.19 -11.64
N VAL A 127 3.99 -9.92 -11.16
CA VAL A 127 5.20 -10.69 -11.51
C VAL A 127 5.46 -11.79 -10.49
N LYS A 128 6.36 -12.72 -10.82
CA LYS A 128 6.87 -13.72 -9.86
C LYS A 128 7.65 -13.02 -8.73
N SER A 129 6.96 -12.70 -7.64
CA SER A 129 7.52 -12.07 -6.43
C SER A 129 7.62 -13.06 -5.27
N SER A 130 8.20 -12.62 -4.16
CA SER A 130 8.23 -13.41 -2.92
C SER A 130 6.82 -13.72 -2.40
N PHE A 131 5.84 -12.82 -2.55
CA PHE A 131 4.45 -13.10 -2.20
C PHE A 131 3.87 -14.21 -3.07
N MET A 132 4.05 -14.11 -4.39
CA MET A 132 3.57 -15.13 -5.33
C MET A 132 4.25 -16.48 -5.09
N TYR A 133 5.53 -16.47 -4.69
CA TYR A 133 6.27 -17.66 -4.33
C TYR A 133 5.73 -18.37 -3.09
N LEU A 134 5.27 -17.62 -2.08
CA LEU A 134 4.61 -18.21 -0.89
C LEU A 134 3.33 -18.97 -1.24
N LEU A 135 2.70 -18.65 -2.37
CA LEU A 135 1.45 -19.26 -2.81
C LEU A 135 1.62 -20.26 -3.96
N SER A 136 2.86 -20.51 -4.41
CA SER A 136 3.10 -21.31 -5.62
C SER A 136 3.11 -22.82 -5.40
N ASP A 137 3.15 -23.28 -4.16
CA ASP A 137 3.21 -24.69 -3.77
C ASP A 137 1.99 -25.04 -2.91
N GLU A 138 1.44 -26.23 -3.11
CA GLU A 138 0.19 -26.66 -2.47
C GLU A 138 0.29 -26.66 -0.93
N SER A 139 1.41 -27.12 -0.37
CA SER A 139 1.61 -27.17 1.08
C SER A 139 1.67 -25.77 1.69
N ARG A 140 2.31 -24.82 0.99
CA ARG A 140 2.39 -23.42 1.43
C ARG A 140 1.07 -22.69 1.23
N PHE A 141 0.38 -22.96 0.13
CA PHE A 141 -0.95 -22.41 -0.12
C PHE A 141 -1.95 -22.86 0.95
N ALA A 142 -1.94 -24.14 1.33
CA ALA A 142 -2.79 -24.65 2.40
C ALA A 142 -2.53 -23.94 3.74
N ARG A 143 -1.27 -23.58 4.02
CA ARG A 143 -0.89 -22.87 5.24
C ARG A 143 -1.28 -21.39 5.23
N TYR A 144 -0.98 -20.67 4.15
CA TYR A 144 -1.09 -19.20 4.12
C TYR A 144 -2.31 -18.68 3.35
N GLY A 145 -3.05 -19.52 2.62
CA GLY A 145 -4.07 -19.11 1.66
C GLY A 145 -5.18 -18.23 2.26
N ALA A 146 -5.66 -18.54 3.46
CA ALA A 146 -6.69 -17.76 4.13
C ALA A 146 -6.21 -16.34 4.45
N GLU A 147 -4.99 -16.23 4.99
CA GLU A 147 -4.37 -14.95 5.32
C GLU A 147 -3.97 -14.18 4.06
N ALA A 148 -3.51 -14.90 3.03
CA ALA A 148 -3.13 -14.33 1.74
C ALA A 148 -4.34 -13.68 1.07
N SER A 149 -5.51 -14.31 1.17
CA SER A 149 -6.78 -13.73 0.73
C SER A 149 -7.08 -12.41 1.46
N ALA A 150 -6.80 -12.31 2.76
CA ALA A 150 -6.97 -11.06 3.51
C ALA A 150 -6.00 -9.95 3.04
N ILE A 151 -4.74 -10.31 2.75
CA ILE A 151 -3.76 -9.38 2.17
C ILE A 151 -4.24 -8.89 0.80
N LEU A 152 -4.66 -9.80 -0.09
CA LEU A 152 -5.13 -9.46 -1.43
C LEU A 152 -6.37 -8.55 -1.38
N LYS A 153 -7.33 -8.83 -0.49
CA LYS A 153 -8.49 -7.95 -0.25
C LYS A 153 -8.06 -6.56 0.20
N THR A 154 -7.06 -6.46 1.08
CA THR A 154 -6.50 -5.18 1.52
C THR A 154 -5.89 -4.39 0.36
N VAL A 155 -5.12 -5.06 -0.50
CA VAL A 155 -4.54 -4.43 -1.72
C VAL A 155 -5.64 -4.02 -2.71
N GLN A 156 -6.71 -4.81 -2.86
CA GLN A 156 -7.85 -4.46 -3.72
C GLN A 156 -8.55 -3.17 -3.28
N ILE A 157 -8.67 -2.91 -1.98
CA ILE A 157 -9.23 -1.67 -1.45
C ILE A 157 -8.36 -0.46 -1.85
N GLY A 158 -7.04 -0.59 -1.68
CA GLY A 158 -6.10 0.45 -2.11
C GLY A 158 -6.12 0.69 -3.63
N ASN A 159 -6.18 -0.39 -4.42
CA ASN A 159 -6.29 -0.32 -5.87
C ASN A 159 -7.54 0.43 -6.33
N ARG A 160 -8.68 0.21 -5.66
CA ARG A 160 -9.92 0.97 -5.93
C ARG A 160 -9.74 2.47 -5.70
N SER A 161 -8.98 2.85 -4.68
CA SER A 161 -8.66 4.26 -4.43
C SER A 161 -7.81 4.86 -5.55
N LEU A 162 -6.82 4.12 -6.06
CA LEU A 162 -6.01 4.55 -7.21
C LEU A 162 -6.84 4.77 -8.49
N GLN A 163 -7.87 3.96 -8.73
CA GLN A 163 -8.74 4.12 -9.90
C GLN A 163 -9.46 5.48 -9.91
N ASN A 164 -9.77 6.03 -8.73
CA ASN A 164 -10.43 7.33 -8.58
C ASN A 164 -9.55 8.53 -9.00
N ILE A 165 -8.23 8.35 -9.15
CA ILE A 165 -7.33 9.40 -9.64
C ILE A 165 -7.76 9.88 -11.03
N SER A 166 -8.30 8.98 -11.86
CA SER A 166 -8.74 9.30 -13.22
C SER A 166 -9.80 10.39 -13.27
N ALA A 167 -10.74 10.41 -12.31
CA ALA A 167 -11.78 11.43 -12.25
C ALA A 167 -11.17 12.82 -11.96
N HIS A 168 -10.22 12.89 -11.02
CA HIS A 168 -9.53 14.14 -10.68
C HIS A 168 -8.65 14.66 -11.83
N ALA A 169 -7.90 13.78 -12.49
CA ALA A 169 -7.04 14.17 -13.60
C ALA A 169 -7.85 14.78 -14.76
N LYS A 170 -9.03 14.21 -15.05
CA LYS A 170 -9.95 14.72 -16.07
C LYS A 170 -10.54 16.07 -15.68
N SER A 171 -11.05 16.22 -14.44
CA SER A 171 -11.68 17.47 -14.00
C SER A 171 -10.70 18.64 -13.94
N THR A 172 -9.44 18.38 -13.60
CA THR A 172 -8.38 19.40 -13.49
C THR A 172 -7.56 19.56 -14.77
N LYS A 173 -7.82 18.77 -15.82
CA LYS A 173 -7.02 18.71 -17.06
C LYS A 173 -5.51 18.53 -16.79
N CYS A 174 -5.16 17.76 -15.76
CA CYS A 174 -3.76 17.53 -15.39
C CYS A 174 -3.08 16.58 -16.40
N THR A 175 -2.38 17.14 -17.38
CA THR A 175 -1.72 16.40 -18.47
C THR A 175 -0.72 15.37 -17.97
N SER A 176 0.07 15.70 -16.95
CA SER A 176 1.05 14.79 -16.34
C SER A 176 0.40 13.53 -15.75
N LEU A 177 -0.78 13.67 -15.11
CA LEU A 177 -1.52 12.51 -14.61
C LEU A 177 -2.14 11.72 -15.76
N LEU A 178 -2.77 12.39 -16.72
CA LEU A 178 -3.39 11.74 -17.88
C LEU A 178 -2.42 10.84 -18.65
N LYS A 179 -1.12 11.18 -18.70
CA LYS A 179 -0.08 10.34 -19.31
C LYS A 179 0.22 9.04 -18.53
N LEU A 180 0.05 9.02 -17.21
CA LEU A 180 0.38 7.87 -16.35
C LEU A 180 -0.80 6.89 -16.21
N LEU A 181 -2.03 7.39 -16.29
CA LEU A 181 -3.24 6.61 -16.02
C LEU A 181 -3.43 5.36 -16.89
N PRO A 182 -3.10 5.35 -18.20
CA PRO A 182 -3.26 4.14 -19.01
C PRO A 182 -2.43 2.97 -18.47
N GLN A 183 -1.17 3.21 -18.09
CA GLN A 183 -0.30 2.17 -17.55
C GLN A 183 -0.75 1.72 -16.16
N LEU A 184 -1.16 2.65 -15.30
CA LEU A 184 -1.70 2.31 -13.99
C LEU A 184 -2.94 1.41 -14.14
N ARG A 185 -3.87 1.77 -15.03
CA ARG A 185 -5.07 0.98 -15.30
C ARG A 185 -4.74 -0.44 -15.78
N ALA A 186 -3.82 -0.56 -16.74
CA ALA A 186 -3.40 -1.87 -17.25
C ALA A 186 -2.82 -2.76 -16.14
N THR A 187 -1.95 -2.20 -15.28
CA THR A 187 -1.40 -2.94 -14.13
C THR A 187 -2.49 -3.29 -13.10
N SER A 188 -3.44 -2.38 -12.82
CA SER A 188 -4.57 -2.64 -11.94
C SER A 188 -5.46 -3.79 -12.43
N GLU A 189 -5.75 -3.84 -13.73
CA GLU A 189 -6.53 -4.93 -14.34
C GLU A 189 -5.77 -6.25 -14.32
N GLN A 190 -4.46 -6.22 -14.57
CA GLN A 190 -3.62 -7.41 -14.48
C GLN A 190 -3.55 -7.96 -13.06
N PHE A 191 -3.40 -7.09 -12.06
CA PHE A 191 -3.46 -7.48 -10.66
C PHE A 191 -4.79 -8.18 -10.32
N ILE A 192 -5.93 -7.62 -10.75
CA ILE A 192 -7.24 -8.24 -10.53
C ILE A 192 -7.31 -9.63 -11.16
N ARG A 193 -6.81 -9.79 -12.39
CA ARG A 193 -6.74 -11.10 -13.06
C ARG A 193 -5.88 -12.09 -12.28
N THR A 194 -4.70 -11.70 -11.81
CA THR A 194 -3.83 -12.56 -11.00
C THR A 194 -4.51 -12.98 -9.69
N VAL A 195 -5.19 -12.07 -9.00
CA VAL A 195 -5.94 -12.40 -7.78
C VAL A 195 -7.03 -13.42 -8.06
N HIS A 196 -7.79 -13.26 -9.15
CA HIS A 196 -8.82 -14.24 -9.51
C HIS A 196 -8.20 -15.61 -9.81
N GLN A 197 -7.09 -15.67 -10.54
CA GLN A 197 -6.42 -16.93 -10.87
C GLN A 197 -5.88 -17.66 -9.64
N LEU A 198 -5.45 -16.93 -8.59
CA LEU A 198 -4.96 -17.54 -7.34
C LEU A 198 -6.07 -18.03 -6.41
N MET A 199 -7.28 -17.49 -6.55
CA MET A 199 -8.38 -17.70 -5.62
C MET A 199 -9.45 -18.67 -6.14
N ILE A 200 -9.32 -19.12 -7.39
CA ILE A 200 -10.14 -20.16 -8.03
C ILE A 200 -9.36 -21.46 -7.98
#